data_AF-A0A653CR75-F1
#
_entry.id   AF-A0A653CR75-F1
#
_cell.length_a   1.000
_cell.length_b   1.000
_cell.length_c   1.000
_cell.angle_alpha   90.00
_cell.angle_beta   90.00
_cell.angle_gamma   90.00
#
_symmetry.space_group_name_H-M   'P 1'
#
loop_
_entity.id
_entity.type
_entity.pdbx_description
1 polymer ?
#
loop_
_entity_poly.entity_id
_entity_poly.type
_entity_poly.pdbx_seq_one_letter_code
_entity_poly.pdbx_strand_id
1 'polypeptide(L)'
;METPRKEENRKKNQKMLQKNNAAYLRQREKANARKRKFLDKMTEEQKEMKRAKDREYYKKKKEERKVKKIADMTEREKRKQRKDWRIASKKYREKKKGVANIVNNTPPQSDDDLAVITAERKQVGRRTVRKDRAKAYRRIKKQEEAIIHMKRKIQSLKKKLKRRDAKMKTVPSPIRKVDALIKGIHVPPEVRKRLIYSEVLTTQLQERADSFPKNSKEREAFHKCVSGSTLRKYKMLHMAKRILPDRPKGRNYKSILKSDAKIREIVLKKEVRQKVIDFFERDDVSRMCPSKRDSVKHDGIRKQRRVL
;
A
#
# COMPACT_ATOMS: atom_id res chain seq x y z
N MET A 1 38.65 21.34 -13.68
CA MET A 1 38.12 20.94 -15.00
C MET A 1 36.62 21.17 -15.04
N GLU A 2 36.12 22.08 -15.88
CA GLU A 2 34.67 22.32 -16.00
C GLU A 2 33.98 21.13 -16.68
N THR A 3 32.80 20.76 -16.20
CA THR A 3 32.07 19.61 -16.75
C THR A 3 31.58 19.91 -18.18
N PRO A 4 31.63 18.94 -19.11
CA PRO A 4 31.31 19.14 -20.53
C PRO A 4 29.90 19.73 -20.77
N ARG A 5 28.97 19.52 -19.83
CA ARG A 5 27.61 20.10 -19.84
C ARG A 5 27.58 21.62 -19.65
N LYS A 6 28.50 22.18 -18.86
CA LYS A 6 28.57 23.63 -18.61
C LYS A 6 29.10 24.37 -19.84
N GLU A 7 30.11 23.80 -20.50
CA GLU A 7 30.71 24.38 -21.70
C GLU A 7 29.73 24.39 -22.89
N GLU A 8 28.95 23.32 -23.08
CA GLU A 8 27.88 23.27 -24.09
C GLU A 8 26.80 24.35 -23.84
N ASN A 9 26.41 24.55 -22.59
CA ASN A 9 25.39 25.54 -22.24
C ASN A 9 25.92 26.96 -22.47
N ARG A 10 27.22 27.22 -22.21
CA ARG A 10 27.88 28.50 -22.51
C ARG A 10 27.90 28.79 -24.01
N LYS A 11 28.27 27.80 -24.83
CA LYS A 11 28.25 27.88 -26.30
C LYS A 11 26.82 28.11 -26.85
N LYS A 12 25.81 27.44 -26.26
CA LYS A 12 24.39 27.66 -26.62
C LYS A 12 23.92 29.09 -26.27
N ASN A 13 24.31 29.62 -25.11
CA ASN A 13 23.97 30.97 -24.68
C ASN A 13 24.64 32.05 -25.54
N GLN A 14 25.93 31.91 -25.86
CA GLN A 14 26.62 32.81 -26.79
C GLN A 14 25.97 32.83 -28.19
N LYS A 15 25.57 31.67 -28.73
CA LYS A 15 24.84 31.60 -30.00
C LYS A 15 23.47 32.28 -29.94
N MET A 16 22.78 32.26 -28.80
CA MET A 16 21.50 32.95 -28.61
C MET A 16 21.69 34.47 -28.50
N LEU A 17 22.74 34.94 -27.81
CA LEU A 17 23.10 36.35 -27.75
C LEU A 17 23.45 36.92 -29.13
N GLN A 18 24.24 36.18 -29.93
CA GLN A 18 24.55 36.58 -31.32
C GLN A 18 23.30 36.67 -32.20
N LYS A 19 22.32 35.76 -32.02
CA LYS A 19 21.04 35.77 -32.76
C LYS A 19 20.09 36.89 -32.35
N ASN A 20 20.28 37.46 -31.16
CA ASN A 20 19.47 38.57 -30.65
C ASN A 20 20.15 39.93 -30.86
N ASN A 21 21.37 39.96 -31.41
CA ASN A 21 22.04 41.20 -31.77
C ASN A 21 21.23 41.93 -32.87
N ALA A 22 20.99 43.23 -32.69
CA ALA A 22 20.26 44.07 -33.63
C ALA A 22 20.82 44.01 -35.06
N ALA A 23 22.15 43.89 -35.21
CA ALA A 23 22.79 43.74 -36.52
C ALA A 23 22.35 42.44 -37.25
N TYR A 24 22.27 41.33 -36.51
CA TYR A 24 21.82 40.04 -37.05
C TYR A 24 20.32 40.08 -37.41
N LEU A 25 19.50 40.73 -36.59
CA LEU A 25 18.07 40.90 -36.88
C LEU A 25 17.85 41.72 -38.16
N ARG A 26 18.57 42.84 -38.33
CA ARG A 26 18.52 43.67 -39.55
C ARG A 26 18.96 42.91 -40.79
N GLN A 27 20.04 42.12 -40.70
CA GLN A 27 20.51 41.30 -41.81
C GLN A 27 19.48 40.23 -42.21
N ARG A 28 18.84 39.59 -41.21
CA ARG A 28 17.79 38.59 -41.41
C ARG A 28 16.53 39.21 -42.01
N GLU A 29 16.13 40.42 -41.61
CA GLU A 29 15.02 41.15 -42.21
C GLU A 29 15.28 41.48 -43.68
N LYS A 30 16.47 41.98 -44.01
CA LYS A 30 16.88 42.22 -45.41
C LYS A 30 16.83 40.93 -46.25
N ALA A 31 17.33 39.81 -45.72
CA ALA A 31 17.26 38.52 -46.39
C ALA A 31 15.80 38.04 -46.60
N ASN A 32 14.94 38.19 -45.58
CA ASN A 32 13.52 37.85 -45.69
C ASN A 32 12.78 38.74 -46.69
N ALA A 33 13.13 40.03 -46.78
CA ALA A 33 12.56 40.95 -47.76
C ALA A 33 12.99 40.59 -49.19
N ARG A 34 14.27 40.25 -49.41
CA ARG A 34 14.76 39.73 -50.69
C ARG A 34 14.04 38.45 -51.10
N LYS A 35 13.86 37.52 -50.16
CA LYS A 35 13.12 36.26 -50.39
C LYS A 35 11.65 36.49 -50.74
N ARG A 36 10.98 37.47 -50.10
CA ARG A 36 9.60 37.87 -50.44
C ARG A 36 9.52 38.40 -51.87
N LYS A 37 10.35 39.39 -52.21
CA LYS A 37 10.42 39.95 -53.57
C LYS A 37 10.70 38.89 -54.64
N PHE A 38 11.55 37.91 -54.34
CA PHE A 38 11.81 36.78 -55.24
C PHE A 38 10.59 35.87 -55.41
N LEU A 39 9.86 35.58 -54.34
CA LEU A 39 8.64 34.78 -54.38
C LEU A 39 7.48 35.50 -55.09
N ASP A 40 7.38 36.82 -54.93
CA ASP A 40 6.34 37.63 -55.58
C ASP A 40 6.56 37.70 -57.10
N LYS A 41 7.81 37.58 -57.56
CA LYS A 41 8.19 37.51 -58.99
C LYS A 41 8.04 36.11 -59.61
N MET A 42 7.74 35.07 -58.83
CA MET A 42 7.54 33.72 -59.37
C MET A 42 6.12 33.53 -59.93
N THR A 43 6.02 32.78 -61.03
CA THR A 43 4.73 32.29 -61.54
C THR A 43 4.12 31.26 -60.61
N GLU A 44 2.81 31.03 -60.72
CA GLU A 44 2.08 30.15 -59.80
C GLU A 44 2.56 28.68 -59.89
N GLU A 45 2.95 28.24 -61.09
CA GLU A 45 3.54 26.91 -61.34
C GLU A 45 4.90 26.74 -60.66
N GLN A 46 5.77 27.75 -60.71
CA GLN A 46 7.06 27.73 -60.03
C GLN A 46 6.90 27.70 -58.50
N LYS A 47 5.88 28.39 -57.98
CA LYS A 47 5.53 28.33 -56.55
C LYS A 47 5.03 26.93 -56.15
N GLU A 48 4.24 26.26 -56.99
CA GLU A 48 3.75 24.90 -56.70
C GLU A 48 4.89 23.88 -56.77
N MET A 49 5.80 23.97 -57.75
CA MET A 49 7.00 23.12 -57.83
C MET A 49 7.89 23.26 -56.60
N LYS A 50 8.05 24.48 -56.08
CA LYS A 50 8.77 24.73 -54.83
C LYS A 50 8.05 24.13 -53.61
N ARG A 51 6.73 24.29 -53.53
CA ARG A 51 5.90 23.66 -52.49
C ARG A 51 6.02 22.13 -52.54
N ALA A 52 6.04 21.54 -53.73
CA ALA A 52 6.23 20.10 -53.92
C ALA A 52 7.59 19.63 -53.39
N LYS A 53 8.68 20.31 -53.75
CA LYS A 53 10.03 20.03 -53.22
C LYS A 53 10.10 20.14 -51.69
N ASP A 54 9.47 21.16 -51.11
CA ASP A 54 9.41 21.34 -49.66
C ASP A 54 8.60 20.21 -48.97
N ARG A 55 7.51 19.74 -49.59
CA ARG A 55 6.70 18.59 -49.10
C ARG A 55 7.51 17.29 -49.13
N GLU A 56 8.25 17.04 -50.21
CA GLU A 56 9.12 15.86 -50.34
C GLU A 56 10.26 15.89 -49.33
N TYR A 57 10.91 17.05 -49.16
CA TYR A 57 11.95 17.23 -48.15
C TYR A 57 11.43 16.94 -46.73
N TYR A 58 10.20 17.38 -46.42
CA TYR A 58 9.57 17.09 -45.14
C TYR A 58 9.25 15.59 -44.96
N LYS A 59 8.79 14.91 -46.01
CA LYS A 59 8.58 13.45 -45.99
C LYS A 59 9.88 12.70 -45.69
N LYS A 60 10.98 13.02 -46.39
CA LYS A 60 12.31 12.43 -46.14
C LYS A 60 12.76 12.64 -44.69
N LYS A 61 12.61 13.86 -44.14
CA LYS A 61 12.93 14.13 -42.72
C LYS A 61 12.08 13.35 -41.71
N LYS A 62 10.83 13.03 -42.08
CA LYS A 62 9.92 12.25 -41.25
C LYS A 62 10.30 10.77 -41.27
N GLU A 63 10.74 10.26 -42.42
CA GLU A 63 11.28 8.90 -42.58
C GLU A 63 12.60 8.73 -41.83
N GLU A 64 13.52 9.71 -41.96
CA GLU A 64 14.80 9.78 -41.23
C GLU A 64 14.66 10.00 -39.70
N ARG A 65 13.42 10.03 -39.16
CA ARG A 65 13.10 10.29 -37.73
C ARG A 65 13.67 11.58 -37.15
N LYS A 66 14.16 12.51 -37.98
CA LYS A 66 14.59 13.86 -37.57
C LYS A 66 13.41 14.71 -37.07
N VAL A 67 12.19 14.36 -37.49
CA VAL A 67 10.94 14.93 -36.96
C VAL A 67 10.25 13.87 -36.09
N LYS A 68 10.23 14.10 -34.77
CA LYS A 68 9.53 13.22 -33.82
C LYS A 68 8.02 13.28 -34.04
N LYS A 69 7.36 12.12 -34.07
CA LYS A 69 5.89 12.06 -33.98
C LYS A 69 5.46 12.38 -32.55
N ILE A 70 4.22 12.85 -32.39
CA ILE A 70 3.68 13.18 -31.06
C ILE A 70 3.72 11.96 -30.12
N ALA A 71 3.48 10.74 -30.63
CA ALA A 71 3.57 9.52 -29.84
C ALA A 71 4.94 9.36 -29.17
N ASP A 72 6.00 9.60 -29.94
CA ASP A 72 7.42 9.39 -29.57
C ASP A 72 8.02 10.57 -28.77
N MET A 73 7.24 11.64 -28.53
CA MET A 73 7.68 12.77 -27.73
C MET A 73 7.53 12.49 -26.23
N THR A 74 8.51 12.96 -25.45
CA THR A 74 8.41 12.96 -23.98
C THR A 74 7.30 13.89 -23.49
N GLU A 75 6.79 13.68 -22.28
CA GLU A 75 5.69 14.51 -21.74
C GLU A 75 6.08 16.00 -21.61
N ARG A 76 7.37 16.29 -21.37
CA ARG A 76 7.91 17.64 -21.33
C ARG A 76 7.89 18.30 -22.71
N GLU A 77 8.30 17.58 -23.75
CA GLU A 77 8.24 18.03 -25.14
C GLU A 77 6.78 18.21 -25.61
N LYS A 78 5.88 17.26 -25.27
CA LYS A 78 4.43 17.37 -25.53
C LYS A 78 3.84 18.62 -24.90
N ARG A 79 4.23 18.94 -23.65
CA ARG A 79 3.81 20.18 -22.97
C ARG A 79 4.30 21.43 -23.69
N LYS A 80 5.55 21.45 -24.16
CA LYS A 80 6.09 22.55 -24.96
C LYS A 80 5.31 22.74 -26.27
N GLN A 81 5.07 21.65 -27.00
CA GLN A 81 4.29 21.66 -28.24
C GLN A 81 2.88 22.23 -28.04
N ARG A 82 2.19 21.81 -26.96
CA ARG A 82 0.86 22.36 -26.60
C ARG A 82 0.91 23.84 -26.26
N LYS A 83 2.01 24.34 -25.67
CA LYS A 83 2.21 25.78 -25.42
C LYS A 83 2.36 26.52 -26.75
N ASP A 84 3.19 26.01 -27.65
CA ASP A 84 3.44 26.62 -28.95
C ASP A 84 2.17 26.66 -29.81
N TRP A 85 1.36 25.59 -29.80
CA TRP A 85 0.04 25.57 -30.45
C TRP A 85 -0.91 26.63 -29.91
N ARG A 86 -1.00 26.80 -28.58
CA ARG A 86 -1.84 27.84 -27.98
C ARG A 86 -1.41 29.24 -28.42
N ILE A 87 -0.10 29.49 -28.49
CA ILE A 87 0.45 30.77 -28.97
C ILE A 87 0.11 30.98 -30.44
N ALA A 88 0.34 29.98 -31.30
CA ALA A 88 0.03 30.05 -32.72
C ALA A 88 -1.46 30.26 -32.98
N SER A 89 -2.34 29.54 -32.28
CA SER A 89 -3.79 29.72 -32.38
C SER A 89 -4.25 31.09 -31.89
N LYS A 90 -3.60 31.66 -30.87
CA LYS A 90 -3.88 33.04 -30.42
C LYS A 90 -3.52 34.04 -31.53
N LYS A 91 -2.30 33.96 -32.06
CA LYS A 91 -1.84 34.82 -33.18
C LYS A 91 -2.72 34.70 -34.42
N TYR A 92 -3.13 33.49 -34.78
CA TYR A 92 -4.04 33.27 -35.91
C TYR A 92 -5.40 33.94 -35.68
N ARG A 93 -5.98 33.81 -34.49
CA ARG A 93 -7.25 34.47 -34.14
C ARG A 93 -7.13 35.99 -34.16
N GLU A 94 -6.05 36.54 -33.64
CA GLU A 94 -5.77 37.99 -33.67
C GLU A 94 -5.67 38.48 -35.12
N LYS A 95 -4.91 37.79 -35.98
CA LYS A 95 -4.82 38.12 -37.41
C LYS A 95 -6.19 38.06 -38.10
N LYS A 96 -6.98 37.01 -37.83
CA LYS A 96 -8.31 36.84 -38.44
C LYS A 96 -9.29 37.91 -37.99
N LYS A 97 -9.24 38.34 -36.73
CA LYS A 97 -10.02 39.50 -36.23
C LYS A 97 -9.64 40.79 -36.93
N GLY A 98 -8.34 41.04 -37.13
CA GLY A 98 -7.85 42.19 -37.89
C GLY A 98 -8.39 42.22 -39.31
N VAL A 99 -8.39 41.08 -40.02
CA VAL A 99 -8.95 40.97 -41.37
C VAL A 99 -10.47 41.14 -41.39
N ALA A 100 -11.19 40.56 -40.44
CA ALA A 100 -12.66 40.69 -40.35
C ALA A 100 -13.10 42.15 -40.10
N ASN A 101 -12.34 42.90 -39.29
CA ASN A 101 -12.59 44.32 -39.08
C ASN A 101 -12.39 45.15 -40.36
N ILE A 102 -11.51 44.75 -41.26
CA ILE A 102 -11.31 45.42 -42.55
C ILE A 102 -12.48 45.14 -43.50
N VAL A 103 -12.97 43.89 -43.55
CA VAL A 103 -14.08 43.48 -44.43
C VAL A 103 -15.42 44.09 -44.00
N ASN A 104 -15.67 44.21 -42.69
CA ASN A 104 -16.92 44.78 -42.16
C ASN A 104 -17.09 46.29 -42.37
N ASN A 105 -16.05 47.00 -42.84
CA ASN A 105 -16.11 48.44 -43.15
C ASN A 105 -16.38 48.73 -44.64
N THR A 106 -16.84 47.73 -45.41
CA THR A 106 -17.21 47.90 -46.83
C THR A 106 -18.73 47.81 -46.97
N PRO A 107 -19.42 48.80 -47.58
CA PRO A 107 -20.89 48.80 -47.64
C PRO A 107 -21.45 47.62 -48.46
N PRO A 108 -22.55 46.98 -48.04
CA PRO A 108 -23.22 45.94 -48.81
C PRO A 108 -24.07 46.53 -49.95
N GLN A 109 -24.10 45.83 -51.08
CA GLN A 109 -24.93 46.14 -52.24
C GLN A 109 -26.32 45.49 -52.05
N SER A 110 -27.38 46.29 -52.16
CA SER A 110 -28.78 45.96 -51.88
C SER A 110 -29.51 45.40 -53.10
N ASP A 111 -30.20 44.27 -52.94
CA ASP A 111 -31.49 43.92 -53.58
C ASP A 111 -32.09 42.61 -52.97
N ASP A 112 -33.43 42.51 -53.00
CA ASP A 112 -34.36 41.41 -52.62
C ASP A 112 -34.82 41.23 -51.15
N ASP A 113 -35.85 41.97 -50.72
CA ASP A 113 -36.36 41.96 -49.33
C ASP A 113 -37.50 40.96 -49.01
N LEU A 114 -38.22 40.36 -49.97
CA LEU A 114 -39.41 39.54 -49.64
C LEU A 114 -39.11 38.03 -49.46
N ALA A 115 -38.15 37.47 -50.20
CA ALA A 115 -37.65 36.10 -49.97
C ALA A 115 -36.80 36.00 -48.70
N VAL A 116 -36.18 37.12 -48.31
CA VAL A 116 -35.34 37.24 -47.11
C VAL A 116 -36.18 37.07 -45.84
N ILE A 117 -37.36 37.69 -45.72
CA ILE A 117 -38.17 37.65 -44.49
C ILE A 117 -38.65 36.22 -44.12
N THR A 118 -39.05 35.40 -45.09
CA THR A 118 -39.48 34.01 -44.84
C THR A 118 -38.30 33.06 -44.62
N ALA A 119 -37.18 33.26 -45.32
CA ALA A 119 -35.92 32.56 -45.05
C ALA A 119 -35.35 32.93 -43.67
N GLU A 120 -35.44 34.18 -43.25
CA GLU A 120 -35.03 34.69 -41.95
C GLU A 120 -35.82 34.05 -40.82
N ARG A 121 -37.16 34.00 -40.89
CA ARG A 121 -37.97 33.31 -39.86
C ARG A 121 -37.61 31.83 -39.73
N LYS A 122 -37.38 31.10 -40.83
CA LYS A 122 -36.89 29.71 -40.81
C LYS A 122 -35.45 29.60 -40.27
N GLN A 123 -34.59 30.58 -40.54
CA GLN A 123 -33.23 30.65 -39.98
C GLN A 123 -33.24 30.93 -38.47
N VAL A 124 -34.14 31.77 -37.95
CA VAL A 124 -34.27 32.04 -36.51
C VAL A 124 -34.63 30.75 -35.75
N GLY A 125 -35.61 29.99 -36.24
CA GLY A 125 -35.97 28.70 -35.64
C GLY A 125 -34.79 27.69 -35.63
N ARG A 126 -34.07 27.56 -36.75
CA ARG A 126 -32.86 26.72 -36.84
C ARG A 126 -31.74 27.20 -35.90
N ARG A 127 -31.59 28.52 -35.73
CA ARG A 127 -30.60 29.12 -34.82
C ARG A 127 -30.93 28.82 -33.36
N THR A 128 -32.19 28.90 -32.97
CA THR A 128 -32.67 28.54 -31.62
C THR A 128 -32.44 27.06 -31.34
N VAL A 129 -32.88 26.16 -32.24
CA VAL A 129 -32.64 24.71 -32.10
C VAL A 129 -31.14 24.38 -31.99
N ARG A 130 -30.29 25.05 -32.78
CA ARG A 130 -28.83 24.88 -32.70
C ARG A 130 -28.27 25.34 -31.36
N LYS A 131 -28.77 26.46 -30.82
CA LYS A 131 -28.39 27.00 -29.51
C LYS A 131 -28.79 26.04 -28.39
N ASP A 132 -30.00 25.49 -28.46
CA ASP A 132 -30.52 24.56 -27.46
C ASP A 132 -29.80 23.21 -27.51
N ARG A 133 -29.57 22.65 -28.70
CA ARG A 133 -28.72 21.45 -28.86
C ARG A 133 -27.31 21.69 -28.33
N ALA A 134 -26.71 22.85 -28.64
CA ALA A 134 -25.38 23.19 -28.12
C ALA A 134 -25.38 23.32 -26.58
N LYS A 135 -26.44 23.86 -25.98
CA LYS A 135 -26.61 23.94 -24.52
C LYS A 135 -26.75 22.56 -23.90
N ALA A 136 -27.57 21.68 -24.51
CA ALA A 136 -27.74 20.30 -24.08
C ALA A 136 -26.42 19.52 -24.14
N TYR A 137 -25.69 19.56 -25.27
CA TYR A 137 -24.39 18.90 -25.39
C TYR A 137 -23.34 19.43 -24.41
N ARG A 138 -23.33 20.74 -24.14
CA ARG A 138 -22.46 21.31 -23.08
C ARG A 138 -22.81 20.77 -21.70
N ARG A 139 -24.11 20.60 -21.40
CA ARG A 139 -24.59 20.04 -20.13
C ARG A 139 -24.18 18.59 -19.99
N ILE A 140 -24.41 17.78 -21.02
CA ILE A 140 -23.99 16.37 -21.09
C ILE A 140 -22.49 16.26 -20.85
N LYS A 141 -21.69 17.04 -21.58
CA LYS A 141 -20.22 17.04 -21.42
C LYS A 141 -19.79 17.39 -19.99
N LYS A 142 -20.40 18.41 -19.37
CA LYS A 142 -20.11 18.77 -17.96
C LYS A 142 -20.48 17.64 -17.00
N GLN A 143 -21.62 16.98 -17.22
CA GLN A 143 -22.07 15.85 -16.40
C GLN A 143 -21.12 14.65 -16.56
N GLU A 144 -20.70 14.34 -17.78
CA GLU A 144 -19.69 13.29 -18.06
C GLU A 144 -18.37 13.57 -17.35
N GLU A 145 -17.87 14.81 -17.44
CA GLU A 145 -16.65 15.24 -16.75
C GLU A 145 -16.79 15.11 -15.22
N ALA A 146 -17.94 15.48 -14.66
CA ALA A 146 -18.25 15.33 -13.24
C ALA A 146 -18.30 13.85 -12.82
N ILE A 147 -18.92 12.99 -13.63
CA ILE A 147 -18.95 11.54 -13.39
C ILE A 147 -17.54 10.96 -13.38
N ILE A 148 -16.69 11.36 -14.36
CA ILE A 148 -15.29 10.92 -14.41
C ILE A 148 -14.52 11.39 -13.16
N HIS A 149 -14.73 12.65 -12.74
CA HIS A 149 -14.11 13.20 -11.53
C HIS A 149 -14.53 12.41 -10.28
N MET A 150 -15.82 12.16 -10.12
CA MET A 150 -16.35 11.38 -9.00
C MET A 150 -15.83 9.94 -9.00
N LYS A 151 -15.80 9.27 -10.16
CA LYS A 151 -15.21 7.92 -10.29
C LYS A 151 -13.74 7.90 -9.86
N ARG A 152 -12.94 8.88 -10.26
CA ARG A 152 -11.53 9.03 -9.82
C ARG A 152 -11.44 9.27 -8.31
N LYS A 153 -12.32 10.10 -7.75
CA LYS A 153 -12.38 10.36 -6.30
C LYS A 153 -12.73 9.10 -5.52
N ILE A 154 -13.74 8.34 -5.97
CA ILE A 154 -14.13 7.06 -5.37
C ILE A 154 -12.95 6.08 -5.39
N GLN A 155 -12.25 5.94 -6.53
CA GLN A 155 -11.07 5.07 -6.60
C GLN A 155 -9.94 5.52 -5.64
N SER A 156 -9.70 6.84 -5.55
CA SER A 156 -8.72 7.39 -4.60
C SER A 156 -9.10 7.06 -3.15
N LEU A 157 -10.38 7.25 -2.78
CA LEU A 157 -10.89 6.94 -1.46
C LEU A 157 -10.83 5.44 -1.15
N LYS A 158 -11.23 4.58 -2.09
CA LYS A 158 -11.09 3.12 -1.96
C LYS A 158 -9.63 2.71 -1.71
N LYS A 159 -8.67 3.29 -2.44
CA LYS A 159 -7.24 3.04 -2.22
C LYS A 159 -6.76 3.53 -0.84
N LYS A 160 -7.22 4.70 -0.38
CA LYS A 160 -6.92 5.22 0.95
C LYS A 160 -7.46 4.30 2.04
N LEU A 161 -8.70 3.85 1.89
CA LEU A 161 -9.37 2.93 2.82
C LEU A 161 -8.61 1.60 2.87
N LYS A 162 -8.28 1.00 1.73
CA LYS A 162 -7.46 -0.23 1.67
C LYS A 162 -6.13 -0.09 2.41
N ARG A 163 -5.43 1.04 2.26
CA ARG A 163 -4.17 1.30 2.98
C ARG A 163 -4.38 1.45 4.48
N ARG A 164 -5.46 2.12 4.89
CA ARG A 164 -5.81 2.27 6.32
C ARG A 164 -6.13 0.92 6.94
N ASP A 165 -6.96 0.13 6.27
CA ASP A 165 -7.36 -1.19 6.75
C ASP A 165 -6.17 -2.16 6.77
N ALA A 166 -5.26 -2.09 5.80
CA ALA A 166 -4.01 -2.84 5.84
C ALA A 166 -3.17 -2.48 7.09
N LYS A 167 -3.10 -1.18 7.45
CA LYS A 167 -2.44 -0.75 8.70
C LYS A 167 -3.15 -1.21 9.98
N MET A 168 -4.47 -1.39 9.92
CA MET A 168 -5.26 -1.86 11.07
C MET A 168 -5.22 -3.39 11.21
N LYS A 169 -5.16 -4.13 10.09
CA LYS A 169 -5.09 -5.60 10.07
C LYS A 169 -3.72 -6.16 10.44
N THR A 170 -2.64 -5.39 10.29
CA THR A 170 -1.32 -5.82 10.77
C THR A 170 -1.35 -5.94 12.28
N VAL A 171 -1.14 -7.15 12.80
CA VAL A 171 -0.91 -7.40 14.22
C VAL A 171 0.15 -6.41 14.72
N PRO A 172 -0.12 -5.64 15.80
CA PRO A 172 0.79 -4.62 16.24
C PRO A 172 2.12 -5.25 16.64
N SER A 173 3.20 -4.77 16.02
CA SER A 173 4.57 -5.13 16.39
C SER A 173 4.81 -4.91 17.89
N PRO A 174 5.66 -5.73 18.55
CA PRO A 174 6.01 -5.55 19.96
C PRO A 174 6.39 -4.10 20.31
N ILE A 175 7.14 -3.42 19.43
CA ILE A 175 7.51 -2.00 19.61
C ILE A 175 6.26 -1.11 19.63
N ARG A 176 5.32 -1.30 18.69
CA ARG A 176 4.08 -0.51 18.64
C ARG A 176 3.19 -0.73 19.85
N LYS A 177 3.16 -1.95 20.41
CA LYS A 177 2.42 -2.24 21.64
C LYS A 177 3.02 -1.47 22.82
N VAL A 178 4.34 -1.49 22.96
CA VAL A 178 5.04 -0.76 24.03
C VAL A 178 4.90 0.75 23.86
N ASP A 179 5.03 1.28 22.64
CA ASP A 179 4.85 2.70 22.36
C ASP A 179 3.41 3.16 22.65
N ALA A 180 2.41 2.28 22.44
CA ALA A 180 1.03 2.55 22.81
C ALA A 180 0.83 2.56 24.34
N LEU A 181 1.49 1.65 25.08
CA LEU A 181 1.44 1.58 26.55
C LEU A 181 2.11 2.79 27.21
N ILE A 182 3.21 3.27 26.63
CA ILE A 182 4.02 4.38 27.18
C ILE A 182 3.54 5.75 26.64
N LYS A 183 2.48 5.78 25.82
CA LYS A 183 2.04 7.00 25.15
C LYS A 183 1.71 8.10 26.18
N GLY A 184 2.52 9.17 26.18
CA GLY A 184 2.35 10.31 27.08
C GLY A 184 3.11 10.22 28.41
N ILE A 185 3.87 9.15 28.64
CA ILE A 185 4.68 8.95 29.84
C ILE A 185 6.15 8.97 29.46
N HIS A 186 6.96 9.74 30.19
CA HIS A 186 8.41 9.66 30.06
C HIS A 186 8.92 8.39 30.77
N VAL A 187 9.53 7.48 30.01
CA VAL A 187 10.05 6.21 30.53
C VAL A 187 11.53 6.10 30.20
N PRO A 188 12.40 5.76 31.18
CA PRO A 188 13.82 5.56 30.94
C PRO A 188 14.09 4.51 29.84
N PRO A 189 15.17 4.67 29.04
CA PRO A 189 15.47 3.76 27.94
C PRO A 189 15.60 2.28 28.36
N GLU A 190 16.10 2.01 29.56
CA GLU A 190 16.24 0.65 30.09
C GLU A 190 14.89 -0.03 30.33
N VAL A 191 13.95 0.70 30.93
CA VAL A 191 12.59 0.21 31.18
C VAL A 191 11.89 -0.05 29.85
N ARG A 192 12.06 0.85 28.87
CA ARG A 192 11.54 0.65 27.51
C ARG A 192 12.10 -0.62 26.87
N LYS A 193 13.42 -0.86 26.97
CA LYS A 193 14.06 -2.09 26.46
C LYS A 193 13.51 -3.35 27.15
N ARG A 194 13.34 -3.35 28.47
CA ARG A 194 12.76 -4.48 29.22
C ARG A 194 11.31 -4.75 28.81
N LEU A 195 10.51 -3.71 28.60
CA LEU A 195 9.12 -3.83 28.12
C LEU A 195 9.07 -4.43 26.71
N ILE A 196 9.91 -3.93 25.78
CA ILE A 196 10.02 -4.50 24.44
C ILE A 196 10.43 -5.97 24.50
N TYR A 197 11.45 -6.30 25.32
CA TYR A 197 11.88 -7.68 25.52
C TYR A 197 10.73 -8.57 26.02
N SER A 198 9.95 -8.10 27.01
CA SER A 198 8.81 -8.85 27.53
C SER A 198 7.73 -9.11 26.48
N GLU A 199 7.43 -8.14 25.60
CA GLU A 199 6.46 -8.32 24.52
C GLU A 199 6.99 -9.22 23.40
N VAL A 200 8.29 -9.14 23.06
CA VAL A 200 8.91 -10.07 22.11
C VAL A 200 8.87 -11.49 22.64
N LEU A 201 9.24 -11.69 23.91
CA LEU A 201 9.24 -13.00 24.55
C LEU A 201 7.83 -13.60 24.59
N THR A 202 6.80 -12.81 24.92
CA THR A 202 5.41 -13.30 24.93
C THR A 202 4.95 -13.70 23.53
N THR A 203 5.30 -12.93 22.48
CA THR A 203 4.98 -13.30 21.09
C THR A 203 5.67 -14.59 20.64
N GLN A 204 6.96 -14.75 20.95
CA GLN A 204 7.70 -15.97 20.60
C GLN A 204 7.16 -17.20 21.34
N LEU A 205 6.84 -17.06 22.64
CA LEU A 205 6.23 -18.13 23.41
C LEU A 205 4.85 -18.50 22.86
N GLN A 206 4.07 -17.53 22.39
CA GLN A 206 2.76 -17.79 21.78
C GLN A 206 2.91 -18.52 20.43
N GLU A 207 3.80 -18.08 19.56
CA GLU A 207 4.11 -18.76 18.28
C GLU A 207 4.56 -20.20 18.51
N ARG A 208 5.42 -20.43 19.52
CA ARG A 208 5.84 -21.78 19.90
C ARG A 208 4.68 -22.59 20.47
N ALA A 209 3.84 -22.01 21.33
CA ALA A 209 2.66 -22.68 21.88
C ALA A 209 1.68 -23.13 20.79
N ASP A 210 1.49 -22.30 19.76
CA ASP A 210 0.62 -22.57 18.62
C ASP A 210 1.22 -23.63 17.68
N SER A 211 2.54 -23.70 17.58
CA SER A 211 3.24 -24.74 16.79
C SER A 211 3.07 -26.16 17.33
N PHE A 212 2.83 -26.32 18.64
CA PHE A 212 2.68 -27.64 19.24
C PHE A 212 1.29 -28.25 19.00
N PRO A 213 1.19 -29.55 18.65
CA PRO A 213 -0.09 -30.24 18.56
C PRO A 213 -0.87 -30.15 19.89
N LYS A 214 -2.21 -29.96 19.80
CA LYS A 214 -3.10 -29.70 20.96
C LYS A 214 -2.98 -30.74 22.08
N ASN A 215 -2.67 -32.00 21.75
CA ASN A 215 -2.63 -33.12 22.70
C ASN A 215 -1.22 -33.72 22.89
N SER A 216 -0.15 -32.99 22.55
CA SER A 216 1.22 -33.48 22.69
C SER A 216 1.75 -33.38 24.13
N LYS A 217 2.60 -34.34 24.54
CA LYS A 217 3.37 -34.26 25.80
C LYS A 217 4.27 -33.03 25.83
N GLU A 218 4.79 -32.62 24.68
CA GLU A 218 5.60 -31.41 24.50
C GLU A 218 4.83 -30.14 24.87
N ARG A 219 3.57 -30.01 24.42
CA ARG A 219 2.69 -28.89 24.80
C ARG A 219 2.42 -28.86 26.30
N GLU A 220 2.27 -30.02 26.94
CA GLU A 220 2.10 -30.11 28.39
C GLU A 220 3.38 -29.71 29.15
N ALA A 221 4.55 -30.18 28.70
CA ALA A 221 5.83 -29.79 29.26
C ALA A 221 6.07 -28.27 29.11
N PHE A 222 5.77 -27.71 27.94
CA PHE A 222 5.80 -26.28 27.67
C PHE A 222 4.88 -25.50 28.62
N HIS A 223 3.64 -25.96 28.79
CA HIS A 223 2.69 -25.34 29.73
C HIS A 223 3.25 -25.34 31.15
N LYS A 224 3.90 -26.41 31.61
CA LYS A 224 4.49 -26.48 32.95
C LYS A 224 5.68 -25.53 33.12
N CYS A 225 6.55 -25.42 32.11
CA CYS A 225 7.69 -24.50 32.12
C CYS A 225 7.24 -23.04 32.20
N VAL A 226 6.20 -22.67 31.46
CA VAL A 226 5.67 -21.29 31.45
C VAL A 226 4.81 -21.00 32.69
N SER A 227 4.03 -21.95 33.21
CA SER A 227 3.11 -21.75 34.35
C SER A 227 3.68 -22.19 35.72
N GLY A 228 4.88 -21.70 36.04
CA GLY A 228 5.63 -22.04 37.25
C GLY A 228 5.04 -21.49 38.57
N SER A 229 5.58 -21.98 39.70
CA SER A 229 5.24 -21.52 41.05
C SER A 229 5.65 -20.07 41.30
N THR A 230 6.68 -19.58 40.62
CA THR A 230 7.16 -18.18 40.69
C THR A 230 6.10 -17.21 40.20
N LEU A 231 5.49 -17.46 39.02
CA LEU A 231 4.39 -16.62 38.52
C LEU A 231 3.18 -16.66 39.43
N ARG A 232 2.94 -17.78 40.12
CA ARG A 232 1.88 -17.89 41.14
C ARG A 232 2.18 -17.03 42.36
N LYS A 233 3.42 -17.07 42.87
CA LYS A 233 3.89 -16.25 44.00
C LYS A 233 3.69 -14.75 43.73
N TYR A 234 4.01 -14.30 42.53
CA TYR A 234 3.88 -12.89 42.12
C TYR A 234 2.52 -12.54 41.47
N LYS A 235 1.51 -13.43 41.55
CA LYS A 235 0.14 -13.21 41.00
C LYS A 235 0.10 -12.88 39.49
N MET A 236 1.12 -13.26 38.72
CA MET A 236 1.25 -12.99 37.28
C MET A 236 0.71 -14.11 36.38
N LEU A 237 0.07 -15.14 36.94
CA LEU A 237 -0.52 -16.25 36.18
C LEU A 237 -1.53 -15.80 35.12
N HIS A 238 -2.23 -14.68 35.35
CA HIS A 238 -3.17 -14.11 34.38
C HIS A 238 -2.48 -13.68 33.07
N MET A 239 -1.20 -13.28 33.12
CA MET A 239 -0.43 -12.95 31.92
C MET A 239 -0.06 -14.19 31.13
N ALA A 240 0.23 -15.31 31.80
CA ALA A 240 0.52 -16.58 31.14
C ALA A 240 -0.69 -17.15 30.38
N LYS A 241 -1.93 -16.83 30.81
CA LYS A 241 -3.15 -17.20 30.08
C LYS A 241 -3.25 -16.60 28.68
N ARG A 242 -2.52 -15.51 28.38
CA ARG A 242 -2.50 -14.93 27.03
C ARG A 242 -1.72 -15.79 26.03
N ILE A 243 -0.80 -16.60 26.54
CA ILE A 243 0.11 -17.45 25.76
C ILE A 243 -0.42 -18.90 25.73
N LEU A 244 -1.03 -19.33 26.83
CA LEU A 244 -1.44 -20.71 27.03
C LEU A 244 -2.94 -20.84 26.74
N PRO A 245 -3.37 -21.86 25.96
CA PRO A 245 -4.78 -22.13 25.73
C PRO A 245 -5.50 -22.44 27.04
N ASP A 246 -6.83 -22.30 27.04
CA ASP A 246 -7.66 -22.66 28.19
C ASP A 246 -7.37 -24.09 28.64
N ARG A 247 -7.01 -24.23 29.92
CA ARG A 247 -6.78 -25.54 30.52
C ARG A 247 -8.10 -26.30 30.54
N PRO A 248 -8.12 -27.58 30.12
CA PRO A 248 -9.23 -28.44 30.48
C PRO A 248 -9.30 -28.50 32.02
N LYS A 249 -10.42 -28.03 32.58
CA LYS A 249 -10.71 -28.11 34.01
C LYS A 249 -10.63 -29.59 34.42
N GLY A 250 -9.84 -29.89 35.47
CA GLY A 250 -9.84 -31.22 36.10
C GLY A 250 -8.58 -32.07 35.97
N ARG A 251 -7.54 -31.70 35.21
CA ARG A 251 -6.27 -32.45 35.24
C ARG A 251 -5.41 -32.03 36.43
N ASN A 252 -5.35 -32.90 37.44
CA ASN A 252 -4.40 -32.81 38.54
C ASN A 252 -2.98 -33.00 38.00
N TYR A 253 -2.26 -31.89 37.78
CA TYR A 253 -0.84 -31.91 37.43
C TYR A 253 0.01 -32.22 38.67
N LYS A 254 -0.17 -33.40 39.27
CA LYS A 254 0.91 -34.01 40.02
C LYS A 254 1.92 -34.49 38.97
N SER A 255 2.78 -33.54 38.57
CA SER A 255 4.16 -33.75 38.13
C SER A 255 4.41 -34.87 37.10
N ILE A 256 4.58 -34.49 35.83
CA ILE A 256 5.26 -35.37 34.85
C ILE A 256 6.72 -35.62 35.26
N LEU A 257 7.28 -34.73 36.11
CA LEU A 257 8.64 -34.82 36.63
C LEU A 257 8.74 -35.43 38.05
N LYS A 258 7.65 -35.91 38.67
CA LYS A 258 7.83 -36.82 39.84
C LYS A 258 7.96 -38.21 39.28
N SER A 259 9.22 -38.54 39.01
CA SER A 259 9.87 -39.79 39.37
C SER A 259 8.91 -40.95 39.63
N ASP A 260 8.95 -41.95 38.75
CA ASP A 260 8.82 -43.41 38.94
C ASP A 260 8.22 -44.00 40.23
N ALA A 261 8.29 -43.38 41.40
CA ALA A 261 7.70 -43.84 42.65
C ALA A 261 6.21 -44.19 42.53
N LYS A 262 5.41 -43.37 41.84
CA LYS A 262 3.97 -43.67 41.66
C LYS A 262 3.69 -44.71 40.58
N ILE A 263 4.58 -44.83 39.59
CA ILE A 263 4.52 -45.90 38.59
C ILE A 263 4.93 -47.22 39.26
N ARG A 264 5.94 -47.23 40.13
CA ARG A 264 6.32 -48.39 40.97
C ARG A 264 5.20 -48.80 41.92
N GLU A 265 4.48 -47.84 42.50
CA GLU A 265 3.29 -48.10 43.35
C GLU A 265 2.12 -48.73 42.57
N ILE A 266 1.94 -48.37 41.29
CA ILE A 266 0.92 -48.94 40.40
C ILE A 266 1.38 -50.29 39.79
N VAL A 267 2.69 -50.49 39.60
CA VAL A 267 3.30 -51.68 39.00
C VAL A 267 3.54 -52.81 40.02
N LEU A 268 3.30 -52.59 41.32
CA LEU A 268 2.97 -53.69 42.22
C LEU A 268 1.66 -54.33 41.74
N LYS A 269 1.81 -55.23 40.76
CA LYS A 269 0.71 -55.99 40.14
C LYS A 269 -0.16 -56.56 41.26
N LYS A 270 -1.48 -56.62 41.03
CA LYS A 270 -2.41 -57.29 41.95
C LYS A 270 -1.87 -58.64 42.41
N GLU A 271 -1.18 -59.36 41.53
CA GLU A 271 -0.47 -60.62 41.80
C GLU A 271 0.59 -60.52 42.91
N VAL A 272 1.42 -59.48 42.93
CA VAL A 272 2.44 -59.30 43.98
C VAL A 272 1.76 -58.92 45.29
N ARG A 273 0.74 -58.07 45.23
CA ARG A 273 -0.05 -57.71 46.40
C ARG A 273 -0.77 -58.93 46.99
N GLN A 274 -1.32 -59.80 46.13
CA GLN A 274 -1.94 -61.05 46.52
C GLN A 274 -0.91 -62.01 47.12
N LYS A 275 0.26 -62.19 46.49
CA LYS A 275 1.35 -63.00 47.07
C LYS A 275 1.84 -62.51 48.43
N VAL A 276 1.83 -61.19 48.67
CA VAL A 276 2.16 -60.63 49.99
C VAL A 276 1.04 -60.92 51.00
N ILE A 277 -0.23 -60.79 50.60
CA ILE A 277 -1.38 -61.16 51.44
C ILE A 277 -1.34 -62.66 51.75
N ASP A 278 -1.26 -63.51 50.73
CA ASP A 278 -1.16 -64.97 50.83
C ASP A 278 0.07 -65.40 51.65
N PHE A 279 1.13 -64.60 51.71
CA PHE A 279 2.30 -64.86 52.56
C PHE A 279 2.01 -64.57 54.04
N PHE A 280 1.33 -63.47 54.35
CA PHE A 280 0.97 -63.12 55.73
C PHE A 280 -0.24 -63.91 56.26
N GLU A 281 -1.07 -64.47 55.37
CA GLU A 281 -2.18 -65.36 55.74
C GLU A 281 -1.74 -66.80 56.00
N ARG A 282 -0.47 -67.17 55.70
CA ARG A 282 0.04 -68.49 56.09
C ARG A 282 0.17 -68.58 57.60
N ASP A 283 -0.25 -69.70 58.16
CA ASP A 283 -0.28 -69.92 59.61
C ASP A 283 1.10 -69.79 60.28
N ASP A 284 2.17 -70.20 59.60
CA ASP A 284 3.54 -70.07 60.09
C ASP A 284 3.98 -68.61 60.24
N VAL A 285 3.63 -67.75 59.27
CA VAL A 285 3.99 -66.33 59.26
C VAL A 285 3.06 -65.50 60.14
N SER A 286 1.76 -65.79 60.11
CA SER A 286 0.74 -65.13 60.94
C SER A 286 1.04 -65.28 62.44
N ARG A 287 1.49 -66.47 62.85
CA ARG A 287 1.90 -66.75 64.24
C ARG A 287 3.19 -66.04 64.65
N MET A 288 4.07 -65.75 63.69
CA MET A 288 5.37 -65.09 63.90
C MET A 288 5.30 -63.56 63.92
N CYS A 289 4.23 -62.96 63.39
CA CYS A 289 4.05 -61.51 63.26
C CYS A 289 2.79 -61.00 63.97
N PRO A 290 2.74 -60.97 65.32
CA PRO A 290 1.53 -60.57 66.03
C PRO A 290 1.31 -59.06 65.92
N SER A 291 0.07 -58.63 65.73
CA SER A 291 -0.25 -57.22 65.51
C SER A 291 -0.09 -56.39 66.79
N LYS A 292 -0.09 -55.05 66.67
CA LYS A 292 -0.10 -54.14 67.84
C LYS A 292 -1.32 -54.35 68.77
N ARG A 293 -2.38 -55.01 68.28
CA ARG A 293 -3.58 -55.35 69.07
C ARG A 293 -3.43 -56.68 69.83
N ASP A 294 -2.44 -57.50 69.47
CA ASP A 294 -2.15 -58.79 70.10
C ASP A 294 -1.14 -58.66 71.26
N SER A 295 -1.35 -57.63 72.09
CA SER A 295 -0.60 -57.43 73.34
C SER A 295 -1.55 -57.44 74.52
N VAL A 296 -1.18 -58.16 75.58
CA VAL A 296 -1.92 -58.19 76.85
C VAL A 296 -1.10 -57.41 77.87
N LYS A 297 -1.78 -56.61 78.69
CA LYS A 297 -1.14 -55.82 79.75
C LYS A 297 -1.37 -56.53 81.08
N HIS A 298 -0.30 -56.95 81.74
CA HIS A 298 -0.34 -57.58 83.07
C HIS A 298 0.64 -56.83 83.98
N ASP A 299 0.18 -56.41 85.15
CA ASP A 299 0.93 -55.60 86.13
C ASP A 299 1.64 -54.38 85.53
N GLY A 300 0.92 -53.60 84.71
CA GLY A 300 1.46 -52.38 84.13
C GLY A 300 2.41 -52.59 82.93
N ILE A 301 2.94 -53.80 82.73
CA ILE A 301 3.87 -54.15 81.65
C ILE A 301 3.09 -54.75 80.47
N ARG A 302 3.29 -54.20 79.27
CA ARG A 302 2.72 -54.75 78.02
C ARG A 302 3.57 -55.93 77.54
N LYS A 303 2.97 -57.11 77.43
CA LYS A 303 3.60 -58.32 76.90
C LYS A 303 2.85 -58.79 75.66
N GLN A 304 3.55 -59.39 74.70
CA GLN A 304 2.93 -59.90 73.48
C GLN A 304 2.17 -61.19 73.78
N ARG A 305 0.95 -61.33 73.27
CA ARG A 305 0.13 -62.53 73.45
C ARG A 305 0.73 -63.66 72.62
N ARG A 306 1.34 -64.65 73.26
CA ARG A 306 1.77 -65.88 72.58
C ARG A 306 0.56 -66.81 72.41
N VAL A 307 0.25 -67.18 71.18
CA VAL A 307 -0.72 -68.24 70.87
C VAL A 307 0.09 -69.52 70.66
N LEU A 308 -0.06 -70.50 71.56
CA LEU A 308 0.58 -71.82 71.45
C LEU A 308 -0.05 -72.64 70.33
#